data_AF-A0A936C784-F1
#
_entry.id   AF-A0A936C784-F1
#
_cell.length_a   1.000
_cell.length_b   1.000
_cell.length_c   1.000
_cell.angle_alpha   90.00
_cell.angle_beta   90.00
_cell.angle_gamma   90.00
#
_symmetry.space_group_name_H-M   'P 1'
#
loop_
_entity.id
_entity.type
_entity.pdbx_description
1 polymer ?
#
loop_
_entity_poly.entity_id
_entity_poly.type
_entity_poly.pdbx_seq_one_letter_code
_entity_poly.pdbx_strand_id
1 'polypeptide(L)'
;MHMFLEEARRHLASTSTRLVSALDPVTRTLTPVRRTDLDAVLRNERFQRDLLRQTRARPFRERTERVKDHLERWTGPLNDTQEALIADLNRRTAGFPSVRLAERKKLQRAFVDSVTRGSDGPLRSAALLALLSTPSTSPDAAYRSALRAYDREFARTLVQLSGTLTPRQRQTAVERLRRVGRHLVTLSGPDSRSPRTGDHRRHRRERMWLVRGRQIGIVFGHRIRIVDGGRRLFGFLDRTGHDRWTRLLVD
;
A
#
# COMPACT_ATOMS: atom_id res chain seq x y z
N MET A 1 16.86 17.41 2.43
CA MET A 1 16.03 16.26 2.86
C MET A 1 14.65 16.68 3.36
N HIS A 2 14.55 17.69 4.22
CA HIS A 2 13.27 18.17 4.78
C HIS A 2 12.25 18.60 3.71
N MET A 3 12.69 19.30 2.66
CA MET A 3 11.84 19.78 1.56
C MET A 3 11.17 18.64 0.75
N PHE A 4 11.91 17.55 0.48
CA PHE A 4 11.40 16.39 -0.27
C PHE A 4 10.34 15.61 0.52
N LEU A 5 10.51 15.47 1.84
CA LEU A 5 9.53 14.80 2.69
C LEU A 5 8.22 15.60 2.78
N GLU A 6 8.32 16.93 2.87
CA GLU A 6 7.13 17.79 2.86
C GLU A 6 6.41 17.79 1.52
N GLU A 7 7.16 17.74 0.42
CA GLU A 7 6.58 17.61 -0.92
C GLU A 7 5.88 16.25 -1.12
N ALA A 8 6.52 15.16 -0.69
CA ALA A 8 5.92 13.82 -0.71
C ALA A 8 4.66 13.73 0.16
N ARG A 9 4.66 14.38 1.34
CA ARG A 9 3.48 14.48 2.22
C ARG A 9 2.34 15.26 1.57
N ARG A 10 2.65 16.41 0.97
CA ARG A 10 1.65 17.20 0.22
C ARG A 10 1.10 16.41 -0.96
N HIS A 11 1.95 15.68 -1.68
CA HIS A 11 1.51 14.83 -2.79
C HIS A 11 0.60 13.70 -2.31
N LEU A 12 0.96 13.02 -1.23
CA LEU A 12 0.11 11.97 -0.65
C LEU A 12 -1.24 12.53 -0.21
N ALA A 13 -1.27 13.70 0.43
CA ALA A 13 -2.50 14.36 0.83
C ALA A 13 -3.38 14.70 -0.39
N SER A 14 -2.81 15.34 -1.41
CA SER A 14 -3.52 15.70 -2.65
C SER A 14 -4.07 14.47 -3.38
N THR A 15 -3.25 13.43 -3.55
CA THR A 15 -3.65 12.18 -4.19
C THR A 15 -4.71 11.43 -3.37
N SER A 16 -4.62 11.46 -2.04
CA SER A 16 -5.64 10.87 -1.16
C SER A 16 -6.98 11.60 -1.30
N THR A 17 -6.98 12.93 -1.32
CA THR A 17 -8.20 13.73 -1.56
C THR A 17 -8.82 13.41 -2.91
N ARG A 18 -8.01 13.38 -3.99
CA ARG A 18 -8.50 13.00 -5.33
C ARG A 18 -9.08 11.59 -5.36
N LEU A 19 -8.41 10.64 -4.71
CA LEU A 19 -8.87 9.26 -4.63
C LEU A 19 -10.18 9.15 -3.86
N VAL A 20 -10.34 9.87 -2.74
CA VAL A 20 -11.60 9.92 -1.99
C VAL A 20 -12.72 10.49 -2.85
N SER A 21 -12.50 11.61 -3.53
CA SER A 21 -13.52 12.19 -4.42
C SER A 21 -13.92 11.24 -5.55
N ALA A 22 -12.96 10.51 -6.14
CA ALA A 22 -13.24 9.52 -7.18
C ALA A 22 -13.96 8.26 -6.64
N LEU A 23 -13.68 7.88 -5.40
CA LEU A 23 -14.30 6.73 -4.75
C LEU A 23 -15.65 7.05 -4.12
N ASP A 24 -15.95 8.32 -3.81
CA ASP A 24 -17.17 8.72 -3.11
C ASP A 24 -18.46 8.16 -3.77
N PRO A 25 -18.66 8.24 -5.10
CA PRO A 25 -19.81 7.62 -5.76
C PRO A 25 -19.87 6.10 -5.57
N VAL A 26 -18.73 5.42 -5.65
CA VAL A 26 -18.63 3.96 -5.42
C VAL A 26 -18.92 3.64 -3.96
N THR A 27 -18.47 4.48 -3.02
CA THR A 27 -18.75 4.25 -1.61
C THR A 27 -20.23 4.38 -1.31
N ARG A 28 -20.99 5.20 -2.04
CA ARG A 28 -22.45 5.33 -1.90
C ARG A 28 -23.21 4.12 -2.43
N THR A 29 -22.66 3.40 -3.41
CA THR A 29 -23.28 2.16 -3.92
C THR A 29 -22.95 0.93 -3.09
N LEU A 30 -22.04 1.04 -2.12
CA LEU A 30 -21.85 0.02 -1.11
C LEU A 30 -23.15 -0.11 -0.30
N THR A 31 -23.92 -1.15 -0.61
CA THR A 31 -24.97 -1.65 0.26
C THR A 31 -24.36 -1.96 1.63
N PRO A 32 -25.15 -1.95 2.72
CA PRO A 32 -24.65 -2.37 4.03
C PRO A 32 -24.02 -3.75 3.90
N VAL A 33 -22.68 -3.79 3.84
CA VAL A 33 -21.93 -5.03 3.88
C VAL A 33 -22.15 -5.59 5.27
N ARG A 34 -22.50 -6.88 5.36
CA ARG A 34 -22.67 -7.50 6.68
C ARG A 34 -21.36 -7.35 7.42
N ARG A 35 -21.43 -6.86 8.66
CA ARG A 35 -20.25 -6.61 9.52
C ARG A 35 -19.29 -7.82 9.55
N THR A 36 -19.85 -9.02 9.46
CA THR A 36 -19.14 -10.31 9.36
C THR A 36 -18.15 -10.39 8.19
N ASP A 37 -18.45 -9.76 7.05
CA ASP A 37 -17.58 -9.78 5.87
C ASP A 37 -16.39 -8.81 6.03
N LEU A 38 -16.55 -7.79 6.88
CA LEU A 38 -15.54 -6.78 7.18
C LEU A 38 -14.63 -7.18 8.36
N ASP A 39 -15.04 -8.16 9.17
CA ASP A 39 -14.27 -8.63 10.32
C ASP A 39 -12.89 -9.15 9.92
N ALA A 40 -12.77 -9.80 8.76
CA ALA A 40 -11.48 -10.28 8.24
C ALA A 40 -10.46 -9.12 8.06
N VAL A 41 -10.92 -7.94 7.62
CA VAL A 41 -10.07 -6.75 7.46
C VAL A 41 -9.62 -6.21 8.82
N LEU A 42 -10.50 -6.26 9.82
CA LEU A 42 -10.23 -5.80 11.18
C LEU A 42 -9.27 -6.72 11.93
N ARG A 43 -9.25 -8.02 11.62
CA ARG A 43 -8.32 -8.98 12.24
C ARG A 43 -6.86 -8.68 11.93
N ASN A 44 -6.53 -8.02 10.80
CA ASN A 44 -5.16 -7.64 10.44
C ASN A 44 -4.14 -8.80 10.57
N GLU A 45 -4.56 -10.04 10.26
CA GLU A 45 -3.78 -11.25 10.54
C GLU A 45 -2.39 -11.23 9.90
N ARG A 46 -2.30 -10.73 8.67
CA ARG A 46 -1.01 -10.52 7.99
C ARG A 46 -0.10 -9.58 8.75
N PHE A 47 -0.59 -8.41 9.16
CA PHE A 47 0.22 -7.45 9.91
C PHE A 47 0.65 -8.06 11.25
N GLN A 48 -0.27 -8.73 11.95
CA GLN A 48 0.02 -9.37 13.22
C GLN A 48 1.07 -10.48 13.06
N ARG A 49 0.92 -11.38 12.08
CA ARG A 49 1.89 -12.45 11.80
C ARG A 49 3.26 -11.90 11.40
N ASP A 50 3.27 -10.91 10.52
CA ASP A 50 4.52 -10.40 9.95
C ASP A 50 5.25 -9.50 10.96
N LEU A 51 4.55 -8.77 11.84
CA LEU A 51 5.17 -7.72 12.66
C LEU A 51 5.01 -7.87 14.19
N LEU A 52 4.17 -8.77 14.70
CA LEU A 52 3.83 -8.85 16.14
C LEU A 52 3.85 -10.26 16.76
N ARG A 53 3.28 -11.28 16.10
CA ARG A 53 3.04 -12.62 16.66
C ARG A 53 4.24 -13.56 16.59
N GLN A 54 5.44 -13.04 16.34
CA GLN A 54 6.63 -13.86 16.21
C GLN A 54 7.21 -14.10 17.61
N THR A 55 7.58 -15.34 17.94
CA THR A 55 8.04 -15.75 19.27
C THR A 55 9.52 -15.40 19.51
N ARG A 56 9.76 -14.67 20.61
CA ARG A 56 11.00 -14.29 21.36
C ARG A 56 12.36 -14.02 20.65
N ALA A 57 12.69 -14.61 19.50
CA ALA A 57 13.94 -14.33 18.74
C ALA A 57 13.78 -14.28 17.21
N ARG A 58 12.81 -15.02 16.66
CA ARG A 58 12.41 -14.95 15.23
C ARG A 58 11.90 -13.56 14.74
N PRO A 59 11.27 -12.69 15.58
CA PRO A 59 10.73 -11.40 15.15
C PRO A 59 11.73 -10.47 14.50
N PHE A 60 12.92 -10.38 15.10
CA PHE A 60 13.91 -9.37 14.72
C PHE A 60 14.58 -9.75 13.42
N ARG A 61 14.92 -11.03 13.24
CA ARG A 61 15.56 -11.50 12.01
C ARG A 61 14.66 -11.26 10.80
N GLU A 62 13.42 -11.73 10.81
CA GLU A 62 12.52 -11.53 9.66
C GLU A 62 12.20 -10.07 9.38
N ARG A 63 12.09 -9.24 10.43
CA ARG A 63 11.92 -7.79 10.26
C ARG A 63 13.17 -7.15 9.65
N THR A 64 14.36 -7.58 10.06
CA THR A 64 15.65 -7.16 9.50
C THR A 64 15.75 -7.57 8.05
N GLU A 65 15.45 -8.82 7.69
CA GLU A 65 15.45 -9.30 6.30
C GLU A 65 14.50 -8.46 5.43
N ARG A 66 13.30 -8.12 5.91
CA ARG A 66 12.36 -7.31 5.11
C ARG A 66 12.85 -5.88 4.87
N VAL A 67 13.49 -5.27 5.87
CA VAL A 67 14.08 -3.93 5.71
C VAL A 67 15.32 -4.01 4.81
N LYS A 68 16.15 -5.05 4.96
CA LYS A 68 17.27 -5.38 4.09
C LYS A 68 16.81 -5.53 2.65
N ASP A 69 15.87 -6.42 2.35
CA ASP A 69 15.30 -6.61 1.00
C ASP A 69 14.81 -5.29 0.39
N HIS A 70 14.24 -4.42 1.21
CA HIS A 70 13.80 -3.11 0.76
C HIS A 70 14.97 -2.20 0.41
N LEU A 71 15.97 -2.10 1.29
CA LEU A 71 17.15 -1.30 1.05
C LEU A 71 17.99 -1.85 -0.10
N GLU A 72 18.13 -3.17 -0.23
CA GLU A 72 18.85 -3.82 -1.32
C GLU A 72 18.22 -3.57 -2.68
N ARG A 73 16.90 -3.42 -2.73
CA ARG A 73 16.29 -2.84 -3.92
C ARG A 73 16.92 -1.46 -4.15
N TRP A 74 16.88 -0.52 -3.23
CA TRP A 74 17.43 0.82 -3.50
C TRP A 74 18.94 0.89 -3.77
N THR A 75 19.76 0.11 -3.08
CA THR A 75 21.23 0.28 -3.08
C THR A 75 21.97 -0.86 -3.76
N GLY A 76 21.33 -1.99 -4.04
CA GLY A 76 22.03 -3.25 -4.31
C GLY A 76 22.38 -4.00 -3.01
N PRO A 77 23.01 -5.20 -3.11
CA PRO A 77 23.27 -6.09 -1.98
C PRO A 77 23.97 -5.39 -0.82
N LEU A 78 23.56 -5.66 0.41
CA LEU A 78 24.17 -5.07 1.60
C LEU A 78 25.29 -5.95 2.16
N ASN A 79 26.25 -5.34 2.86
CA ASN A 79 27.28 -6.06 3.62
C ASN A 79 26.92 -6.16 5.11
N ASP A 80 27.69 -6.95 5.85
CA ASP A 80 27.44 -7.23 7.27
C ASP A 80 27.33 -5.96 8.13
N THR A 81 28.16 -4.95 7.86
CA THR A 81 28.11 -3.65 8.56
C THR A 81 26.78 -2.93 8.31
N GLN A 82 26.30 -2.93 7.07
CA GLN A 82 25.02 -2.33 6.69
C GLN A 82 23.84 -3.11 7.28
N GLU A 83 23.91 -4.43 7.31
CA GLU A 83 22.89 -5.28 7.93
C GLU A 83 22.82 -5.06 9.45
N ALA A 84 23.96 -4.89 10.11
CA ALA A 84 24.02 -4.58 11.54
C ALA A 84 23.32 -3.25 11.87
N LEU A 85 23.45 -2.22 11.02
CA LEU A 85 22.72 -0.95 11.17
C LEU A 85 21.20 -1.14 11.09
N ILE A 86 20.72 -2.04 10.22
CA ILE A 86 19.29 -2.35 10.08
C ILE A 86 18.78 -3.13 11.29
N ALA A 87 19.55 -4.12 11.75
CA ALA A 87 19.22 -4.87 12.95
C ALA A 87 19.09 -3.94 14.17
N ASP A 88 20.01 -2.98 14.28
CA ASP A 88 19.99 -1.99 15.34
C ASP A 88 18.79 -1.04 15.29
N LEU A 89 18.44 -0.53 14.11
CA LEU A 89 17.21 0.23 13.88
C LEU A 89 15.98 -0.54 14.37
N ASN A 90 15.88 -1.83 14.03
CA ASN A 90 14.74 -2.66 14.42
C ASN A 90 14.67 -2.86 15.92
N ARG A 91 15.81 -3.02 16.62
CA ARG A 91 15.85 -3.06 18.09
C ARG A 91 15.36 -1.76 18.71
N ARG A 92 15.90 -0.62 18.28
CA ARG A 92 15.50 0.72 18.79
C ARG A 92 14.03 1.05 18.53
N THR A 93 13.44 0.46 17.50
CA THR A 93 12.05 0.69 17.09
C THR A 93 11.14 -0.54 17.29
N ALA A 94 11.47 -1.40 18.25
CA ALA A 94 10.74 -2.65 18.51
C ALA A 94 9.26 -2.43 18.86
N GLY A 95 8.93 -1.36 19.60
CA GLY A 95 7.57 -1.06 20.05
C GLY A 95 6.66 -0.41 18.99
N PHE A 96 7.23 0.17 17.93
CA PHE A 96 6.46 0.95 16.94
C PHE A 96 5.38 0.14 16.19
N PRO A 97 5.60 -1.12 15.75
CA PRO A 97 4.57 -1.90 15.08
C PRO A 97 3.29 -2.08 15.89
N SER A 98 3.38 -2.22 17.21
CA SER A 98 2.23 -2.38 18.10
C SER A 98 1.36 -1.12 18.10
N VAL A 99 2.01 0.04 18.26
CA VAL A 99 1.37 1.37 18.23
C VAL A 99 0.73 1.63 16.87
N ARG A 100 1.42 1.25 15.77
CA ARG A 100 0.89 1.34 14.41
C ARG A 100 -0.31 0.43 14.16
N LEU A 101 -0.33 -0.78 14.72
CA LEU A 101 -1.49 -1.66 14.59
C LEU A 101 -2.71 -1.10 15.32
N ALA A 102 -2.51 -0.55 16.52
CA ALA A 102 -3.59 0.04 17.31
C ALA A 102 -4.29 1.16 16.53
N GLU A 103 -3.51 2.11 15.99
CA GLU A 103 -4.05 3.21 15.20
C GLU A 103 -4.73 2.71 13.91
N ARG A 104 -4.10 1.76 13.20
CA ARG A 104 -4.70 1.16 12.01
C ARG A 104 -6.07 0.54 12.32
N LYS A 105 -6.19 -0.20 13.43
CA LYS A 105 -7.47 -0.79 13.85
C LYS A 105 -8.52 0.27 14.16
N LYS A 106 -8.15 1.38 14.81
CA LYS A 106 -9.03 2.51 15.09
C LYS A 106 -9.60 3.11 13.79
N LEU A 107 -8.73 3.43 12.83
CA LEU A 107 -9.12 4.01 11.54
C LEU A 107 -9.99 3.04 10.73
N GLN A 108 -9.63 1.76 10.69
CA GLN A 108 -10.44 0.75 9.98
C GLN A 108 -11.83 0.57 10.61
N ARG A 109 -11.94 0.56 11.95
CA ARG A 109 -13.24 0.49 12.63
C ARG A 109 -14.09 1.71 12.31
N ALA A 110 -13.52 2.91 12.38
CA ALA A 110 -14.23 4.14 12.03
C ALA A 110 -14.78 4.10 10.59
N PHE A 111 -13.99 3.60 9.63
CA PHE A 111 -14.45 3.41 8.27
C PHE A 111 -15.57 2.36 8.16
N VAL A 112 -15.41 1.19 8.77
CA VAL A 112 -16.43 0.13 8.78
C VAL A 112 -17.74 0.63 9.41
N ASP A 113 -17.66 1.34 10.52
CA ASP A 113 -18.83 1.92 11.19
C ASP A 113 -19.54 2.95 10.29
N SER A 114 -18.79 3.78 9.55
CA SER A 114 -19.37 4.76 8.60
C SER A 114 -20.13 4.11 7.44
N VAL A 115 -19.67 2.93 6.98
CA VAL A 115 -20.34 2.18 5.91
C VAL A 115 -21.55 1.42 6.44
N THR A 116 -21.40 0.75 7.59
CA THR A 116 -22.46 -0.12 8.15
C THR A 116 -23.65 0.66 8.70
N ARG A 117 -23.44 1.84 9.28
CA ARG A 117 -24.53 2.72 9.77
C ARG A 117 -25.21 3.50 8.65
N GLY A 118 -24.79 3.32 7.40
CA GLY A 118 -25.33 4.08 6.28
C GLY A 118 -25.08 5.58 6.41
N SER A 119 -23.98 6.00 7.06
CA SER A 119 -23.69 7.43 7.24
C SER A 119 -23.67 8.16 5.90
N ASP A 120 -24.10 9.42 5.94
CA ASP A 120 -24.12 10.30 4.78
C ASP A 120 -22.74 10.39 4.09
N GLY A 121 -22.76 10.64 2.78
CA GLY A 121 -21.55 10.71 1.93
C GLY A 121 -20.38 11.48 2.55
N PRO A 122 -20.57 12.67 3.14
CA PRO A 122 -19.48 13.43 3.76
C PRO A 122 -18.77 12.71 4.92
N LEU A 123 -19.51 12.04 5.81
CA LEU A 123 -18.92 11.32 6.95
C LEU A 123 -18.15 10.07 6.49
N ARG A 124 -18.66 9.38 5.48
CA ARG A 124 -17.99 8.23 4.85
C ARG A 124 -16.70 8.65 4.14
N SER A 125 -16.76 9.74 3.38
CA SER A 125 -15.60 10.34 2.72
C SER A 125 -14.55 10.81 3.73
N ALA A 126 -14.95 11.40 4.85
CA ALA A 126 -14.02 11.79 5.92
C ALA A 126 -13.34 10.57 6.57
N ALA A 127 -14.08 9.48 6.84
CA ALA A 127 -13.51 8.25 7.38
C ALA A 127 -12.56 7.55 6.39
N LEU A 128 -12.91 7.53 5.11
CA LEU A 128 -12.04 7.03 4.04
C LEU A 128 -10.78 7.89 3.91
N LEU A 129 -10.93 9.21 3.93
CA LEU A 129 -9.81 10.14 3.91
C LEU A 129 -8.91 9.90 5.11
N ALA A 130 -9.44 9.73 6.33
CA ALA A 130 -8.62 9.44 7.51
C ALA A 130 -7.84 8.12 7.39
N LEU A 131 -8.42 7.10 6.73
CA LEU A 131 -7.76 5.82 6.48
C LEU A 131 -6.63 5.94 5.44
N LEU A 132 -6.79 6.80 4.44
CA LEU A 132 -5.83 7.04 3.35
C LEU A 132 -4.82 8.14 3.67
N SER A 133 -5.14 9.01 4.62
CA SER A 133 -4.37 10.21 4.96
C SER A 133 -3.03 9.87 5.60
N THR A 134 -2.16 10.86 5.56
CA THR A 134 -0.84 10.79 6.14
C THR A 134 -0.93 10.47 7.65
N PRO A 135 -0.22 9.43 8.12
CA PRO A 135 -0.17 9.08 9.54
C PRO A 135 0.14 10.22 10.52
N SER A 136 0.79 11.28 10.06
CA SER A 136 1.15 12.46 10.86
C SER A 136 -0.04 13.32 11.29
N THR A 137 -1.21 13.18 10.66
CA THR A 137 -2.44 13.94 11.01
C THR A 137 -3.38 13.15 11.92
N SER A 138 -2.98 11.95 12.37
CA SER A 138 -3.76 11.17 13.33
C SER A 138 -4.12 12.03 14.56
N PRO A 139 -5.35 11.97 15.09
CA PRO A 139 -5.73 12.68 16.31
C PRO A 139 -5.03 12.10 17.55
N ASP A 140 -4.50 10.88 17.49
CA ASP A 140 -3.82 10.23 18.61
C ASP A 140 -2.40 10.80 18.81
N ALA A 141 -2.22 11.54 19.92
CA ALA A 141 -0.94 12.16 20.25
C ALA A 141 0.18 11.14 20.53
N ALA A 142 -0.15 10.00 21.13
CA ALA A 142 0.82 8.94 21.41
C ALA A 142 1.29 8.29 20.11
N TYR A 143 0.37 8.01 19.17
CA TYR A 143 0.73 7.53 17.84
C TYR A 143 1.62 8.53 17.10
N ARG A 144 1.26 9.82 17.07
CA ARG A 144 2.07 10.86 16.43
C ARG A 144 3.47 10.94 17.04
N SER A 145 3.59 10.82 18.36
CA SER A 145 4.89 10.82 19.05
C SER A 145 5.74 9.60 18.67
N ALA A 146 5.14 8.40 18.68
CA ALA A 146 5.82 7.17 18.30
C ALA A 146 6.26 7.18 16.83
N LEU A 147 5.44 7.74 15.93
CA LEU A 147 5.80 7.92 14.52
C LEU A 147 6.98 8.88 14.35
N ARG A 148 6.98 10.03 15.04
CA ARG A 148 8.12 10.98 15.01
C ARG A 148 9.40 10.35 15.56
N ALA A 149 9.30 9.55 16.61
CA ALA A 149 10.45 8.81 17.14
C ALA A 149 10.98 7.81 16.11
N TYR A 150 10.09 7.02 15.50
CA TYR A 150 10.45 6.09 14.43
C TYR A 150 11.12 6.81 13.24
N ASP A 151 10.54 7.90 12.75
CA ASP A 151 11.08 8.67 11.61
C ASP A 151 12.48 9.22 11.90
N ARG A 152 12.73 9.71 13.13
CA ARG A 152 14.06 10.18 13.55
C ARG A 152 15.09 9.05 13.54
N GLU A 153 14.75 7.91 14.13
CA GLU A 153 15.65 6.75 14.15
C GLU A 153 15.92 6.22 12.73
N PHE A 154 14.88 6.13 11.90
CA PHE A 154 15.03 5.72 10.51
C PHE A 154 15.93 6.68 9.72
N ALA A 155 15.72 7.99 9.84
CA ALA A 155 16.55 9.00 9.19
C ALA A 155 18.01 8.92 9.64
N ARG A 156 18.26 8.75 10.94
CA ARG A 156 19.61 8.55 11.49
C ARG A 156 20.28 7.32 10.88
N THR A 157 19.58 6.19 10.82
CA THR A 157 20.10 4.96 10.18
C THR A 157 20.38 5.16 8.70
N LEU A 158 19.56 5.90 7.96
CA LEU A 158 19.83 6.21 6.55
C LEU A 158 21.10 7.04 6.35
N VAL A 159 21.34 8.03 7.22
CA VAL A 159 22.58 8.83 7.18
C VAL A 159 23.78 7.93 7.45
N GLN A 160 23.73 7.09 8.48
CA GLN A 160 24.80 6.12 8.77
C GLN A 160 25.03 5.18 7.59
N LEU A 161 23.97 4.60 7.03
CA LEU A 161 24.06 3.70 5.88
C LEU A 161 24.69 4.40 4.68
N SER A 162 24.34 5.66 4.40
CA SER A 162 24.89 6.44 3.29
C SER A 162 26.42 6.58 3.35
N GLY A 163 26.99 6.69 4.55
CA GLY A 163 28.45 6.74 4.77
C GLY A 163 29.15 5.41 4.54
N THR A 164 28.41 4.30 4.54
CA THR A 164 28.95 2.94 4.33
C THR A 164 28.73 2.42 2.90
N LEU A 165 28.03 3.16 2.03
CA LEU A 165 27.75 2.71 0.67
C LEU A 165 29.01 2.69 -0.18
N THR A 166 29.24 1.59 -0.90
CA THR A 166 30.25 1.52 -1.96
C THR A 166 29.92 2.47 -3.11
N PRO A 167 30.89 2.86 -3.96
CA PRO A 167 30.62 3.69 -5.14
C PRO A 167 29.51 3.11 -6.04
N ARG A 168 29.52 1.79 -6.25
CA ARG A 168 28.50 1.08 -7.03
C ARG A 168 27.11 1.13 -6.38
N GLN A 169 27.02 0.93 -5.06
CA GLN A 169 25.75 1.03 -4.36
C GLN A 169 25.19 2.46 -4.40
N ARG A 170 26.07 3.46 -4.22
CA ARG A 170 25.71 4.87 -4.30
C ARG A 170 25.17 5.25 -5.68
N GLN A 171 25.83 4.81 -6.75
CA GLN A 171 25.34 5.02 -8.12
C GLN A 171 23.95 4.38 -8.32
N THR A 172 23.78 3.13 -7.89
CA THR A 172 22.49 2.41 -7.96
C THR A 172 21.37 3.18 -7.25
N ALA A 173 21.65 3.70 -6.05
CA ALA A 173 20.69 4.50 -5.29
C ALA A 173 20.32 5.80 -6.00
N VAL A 174 21.31 6.53 -6.53
CA VAL A 174 21.09 7.78 -7.28
C VAL A 174 20.22 7.53 -8.52
N GLU A 175 20.51 6.48 -9.30
CA GLU A 175 19.72 6.13 -10.49
C GLU A 175 18.26 5.83 -10.15
N ARG A 176 18.02 5.10 -9.05
CA ARG A 176 16.66 4.79 -8.59
C ARG A 176 15.93 6.03 -8.07
N LEU A 177 16.60 6.88 -7.29
CA LEU A 177 16.03 8.15 -6.83
C LEU A 177 15.67 9.05 -8.01
N ARG A 178 16.54 9.18 -9.02
CA ARG A 178 16.24 9.92 -10.26
C ARG A 178 15.03 9.36 -11.00
N ARG A 179 14.92 8.02 -11.09
CA ARG A 179 13.77 7.36 -11.72
C ARG A 179 12.47 7.67 -10.97
N VAL A 180 12.49 7.58 -9.64
CA VAL A 180 11.31 7.94 -8.83
C VAL A 180 10.96 9.41 -8.96
N GLY A 181 11.95 10.31 -8.95
CA GLY A 181 11.74 11.74 -9.20
C GLY A 181 11.01 12.01 -10.52
N ARG A 182 11.42 11.34 -11.61
CA ARG A 182 10.72 11.45 -12.90
C ARG A 182 9.28 10.94 -12.84
N HIS A 183 9.03 9.80 -12.20
CA HIS A 183 7.66 9.28 -12.05
C HIS A 183 6.78 10.23 -11.23
N LEU A 184 7.31 10.82 -10.17
CA LEU A 184 6.56 11.78 -9.35
C LEU A 184 6.20 13.04 -10.16
N VAL A 185 7.10 13.55 -10.99
CA VAL A 185 6.80 14.64 -11.92
C VAL A 185 5.67 14.26 -12.89
N THR A 186 5.73 13.06 -13.48
CA THR A 186 4.66 12.57 -14.38
C THR A 186 3.30 12.48 -13.67
N LEU A 187 3.27 12.02 -12.41
CA LEU A 187 2.04 11.90 -11.62
C LEU A 187 1.54 13.23 -11.04
N SER A 188 2.38 14.28 -11.04
CA SER A 188 2.08 15.61 -10.49
C SER A 188 1.79 16.66 -11.56
N GLY A 189 2.07 16.37 -12.84
CA GLY A 189 1.67 17.23 -13.95
C GLY A 189 0.14 17.33 -14.04
N PRO A 190 -0.40 18.46 -14.55
CA PRO A 190 -1.82 18.55 -14.85
C PRO A 190 -2.20 17.40 -15.79
N ASP A 191 -3.36 16.79 -15.54
CA ASP A 191 -3.89 15.70 -16.38
C ASP A 191 -3.78 16.09 -17.86
N SER A 192 -2.75 15.59 -18.55
CA SER A 192 -2.60 15.75 -19.99
C SER A 192 -3.57 14.85 -20.76
N ARG A 193 -4.61 14.38 -20.07
CA ARG A 193 -5.78 13.68 -20.60
C ARG A 193 -7.06 14.29 -20.05
N SER A 194 -7.25 15.59 -20.24
CA SER A 194 -8.58 16.05 -20.60
C SER A 194 -9.00 15.30 -21.87
N PRO A 195 -10.15 14.63 -21.91
CA PRO A 195 -10.66 14.07 -23.15
C PRO A 195 -10.86 15.26 -24.09
N ARG A 196 -10.08 15.31 -25.17
CA ARG A 196 -10.44 16.13 -26.33
C ARG A 196 -11.80 15.65 -26.79
N THR A 197 -12.82 16.44 -26.50
CA THR A 197 -14.09 16.43 -27.21
C THR A 197 -13.78 16.55 -28.69
N GLY A 198 -14.08 15.50 -29.45
CA GLY A 198 -13.98 15.48 -30.91
C GLY A 198 -12.85 14.62 -31.46
N ASP A 199 -13.04 13.31 -31.42
CA ASP A 199 -12.79 12.49 -32.62
C ASP A 199 -13.58 11.18 -32.54
N HIS A 200 -14.79 11.20 -33.08
CA HIS A 200 -15.53 9.99 -33.40
C HIS A 200 -14.88 9.34 -34.62
N ARG A 201 -13.99 8.36 -34.38
CA ARG A 201 -13.81 7.14 -35.19
C ARG A 201 -12.49 6.45 -34.81
N ARG A 202 -12.58 5.43 -33.95
CA ARG A 202 -11.84 4.17 -34.12
C ARG A 202 -12.53 3.11 -33.27
N HIS A 203 -13.32 2.28 -33.93
CA HIS A 203 -13.87 1.06 -33.35
C HIS A 203 -12.74 0.16 -32.85
N ARG A 204 -12.48 0.16 -31.55
CA ARG A 204 -11.82 -0.95 -30.88
C ARG A 204 -12.92 -1.78 -30.22
N ARG A 205 -13.16 -2.96 -30.77
CA ARG A 205 -14.16 -3.92 -30.28
C ARG A 205 -13.84 -4.30 -28.83
N GLU A 206 -14.54 -3.70 -27.87
CA GLU A 206 -14.65 -4.23 -26.52
C GLU A 206 -15.55 -5.48 -26.58
N ARG A 207 -14.96 -6.67 -26.45
CA ARG A 207 -15.74 -7.89 -26.23
C ARG A 207 -16.06 -7.98 -24.74
N MET A 208 -17.29 -7.63 -24.39
CA MET A 208 -17.88 -7.94 -23.10
C MET A 208 -18.26 -9.43 -23.09
N TRP A 209 -17.58 -10.23 -22.27
CA TRP A 209 -17.97 -11.61 -22.02
C TRP A 209 -18.99 -11.65 -20.88
N LEU A 210 -20.26 -11.78 -21.23
CA LEU A 210 -21.32 -12.19 -20.32
C LEU A 210 -21.30 -13.72 -20.23
N VAL A 211 -20.68 -14.26 -19.19
CA VAL A 211 -20.91 -15.66 -18.80
C VAL A 211 -22.18 -15.67 -17.95
N ARG A 212 -23.19 -16.43 -18.40
CA ARG A 212 -24.48 -16.58 -17.73
C ARG A 212 -24.28 -16.98 -16.26
N GLY A 213 -24.89 -16.22 -15.35
CA GLY A 213 -25.14 -16.60 -13.96
C GLY A 213 -24.07 -16.16 -12.95
N ARG A 214 -24.40 -15.11 -12.18
CA ARG A 214 -23.82 -14.75 -10.87
C ARG A 214 -22.30 -14.94 -10.71
N GLN A 215 -21.48 -14.09 -11.34
CA GLN A 215 -20.05 -13.97 -11.01
C GLN A 215 -19.61 -12.50 -11.00
N ILE A 216 -18.87 -12.10 -9.97
CA ILE A 216 -18.19 -10.79 -9.90
C ILE A 216 -16.69 -11.06 -9.89
N GLY A 217 -15.98 -10.61 -10.92
CA GLY A 217 -14.53 -10.59 -10.96
C GLY A 217 -13.99 -9.24 -10.48
N ILE A 218 -13.06 -9.23 -9.54
CA ILE A 218 -12.33 -8.02 -9.14
C ILE A 218 -10.89 -8.14 -9.66
N VAL A 219 -10.45 -7.14 -10.40
CA VAL A 219 -9.11 -7.08 -11.00
C VAL A 219 -8.15 -6.37 -10.05
N PHE A 220 -7.02 -7.02 -9.73
CA PHE A 220 -5.88 -6.38 -9.06
C PHE A 220 -4.61 -6.59 -9.91
N GLY A 221 -4.25 -5.57 -10.69
CA GLY A 221 -3.08 -5.65 -11.59
C GLY A 221 -3.23 -6.75 -12.66
N HIS A 222 -2.14 -7.47 -12.97
CA HIS A 222 -2.12 -8.51 -14.02
C HIS A 222 -2.70 -9.87 -13.58
N ARG A 223 -3.51 -9.92 -12.52
CA ARG A 223 -4.12 -11.15 -12.03
C ARG A 223 -5.63 -10.96 -11.85
N ILE A 224 -6.39 -11.87 -12.45
CA ILE A 224 -7.84 -11.98 -12.28
C ILE A 224 -8.08 -13.09 -11.26
N ARG A 225 -8.89 -12.80 -10.25
CA ARG A 225 -9.33 -13.80 -9.27
C ARG A 225 -10.83 -13.99 -9.40
N ILE A 226 -11.24 -15.20 -9.75
CA ILE A 226 -12.64 -15.62 -9.79
C ILE A 226 -12.87 -16.56 -8.61
N VAL A 227 -13.95 -16.32 -7.86
CA VAL A 227 -14.36 -17.18 -6.74
C VAL A 227 -15.70 -17.79 -7.11
N ASP A 228 -15.75 -19.12 -7.20
CA ASP A 228 -16.95 -19.88 -7.50
C ASP A 228 -17.10 -21.02 -6.49
N GLY A 229 -18.22 -21.07 -5.77
CA GLY A 229 -18.69 -22.25 -5.03
C GLY A 229 -17.67 -23.03 -4.20
N GLY A 230 -16.68 -22.37 -3.57
CA GLY A 230 -15.64 -23.03 -2.77
C GLY A 230 -14.38 -23.47 -3.53
N ARG A 231 -14.30 -23.28 -4.85
CA ARG A 231 -13.12 -23.57 -5.68
C ARG A 231 -12.39 -22.28 -6.08
N ARG A 232 -11.06 -22.29 -5.96
CA ARG A 232 -10.19 -21.17 -6.34
C ARG A 232 -9.58 -21.45 -7.71
N LEU A 233 -9.97 -20.68 -8.72
CA LEU A 233 -9.32 -20.71 -10.03
C LEU A 233 -8.31 -19.57 -10.14
N PHE A 234 -7.11 -19.88 -10.63
CA PHE A 234 -6.07 -18.91 -10.93
C PHE A 234 -5.75 -18.96 -12.43
N GLY A 235 -5.87 -17.83 -13.11
CA GLY A 235 -5.43 -17.65 -14.50
C GLY A 235 -4.31 -16.63 -14.58
N PHE A 236 -3.39 -16.83 -15.52
CA PHE A 236 -2.40 -15.83 -15.93
C PHE A 236 -2.69 -15.40 -17.37
N LEU A 237 -2.61 -14.09 -17.62
CA LEU A 237 -2.48 -13.55 -18.97
C LEU A 237 -0.98 -13.45 -19.28
N ASP A 238 -0.54 -14.14 -20.33
CA ASP A 238 0.80 -13.92 -20.85
C ASP A 238 0.85 -12.62 -21.70
N ARG A 239 2.06 -12.14 -21.98
CA ARG A 239 2.28 -10.87 -22.71
C ARG A 239 1.83 -10.90 -24.18
N THR A 240 1.40 -12.05 -24.69
CA THR A 240 0.96 -12.24 -26.09
C THR A 240 -0.56 -12.33 -26.22
N GLY A 241 -1.31 -12.38 -25.12
CA GLY A 241 -2.78 -12.39 -25.15
C GLY A 241 -3.38 -13.75 -25.55
N HIS A 242 -2.62 -14.84 -25.43
CA HIS A 242 -3.15 -16.20 -25.57
C HIS A 242 -3.56 -16.76 -24.19
N ASP A 243 -4.78 -17.28 -24.12
CA ASP A 243 -5.34 -17.91 -22.92
C ASP A 243 -4.68 -19.26 -22.67
N ARG A 244 -3.96 -19.39 -21.54
CA ARG A 244 -3.63 -20.68 -20.93
C ARG A 244 -4.26 -20.75 -19.55
N TRP A 245 -5.35 -21.52 -19.45
CA TRP A 245 -5.96 -21.88 -18.18
C TRP A 245 -5.26 -23.11 -17.62
N THR A 246 -4.59 -22.99 -16.47
CA THR A 246 -4.07 -24.16 -15.74
C THR A 246 -5.02 -24.48 -14.60
N ARG A 247 -5.64 -25.66 -14.67
CA ARG A 247 -6.53 -26.15 -13.61
C ARG A 247 -5.67 -26.65 -12.46
N LEU A 248 -5.46 -25.82 -11.44
CA LEU A 248 -4.92 -26.29 -10.16
C LEU A 248 -6.09 -26.80 -9.32
N LEU A 249 -6.29 -28.11 -9.34
CA LEU A 249 -7.03 -28.80 -8.29
C LEU A 249 -6.14 -28.77 -7.05
N VAL A 250 -6.59 -28.05 -6.03
CA VAL A 250 -6.02 -28.13 -4.69
C VAL A 250 -7.10 -28.83 -3.87
N ASP A 251 -6.79 -30.04 -3.38
CA ASP A 251 -7.59 -30.74 -2.37
C ASP A 251 -7.66 -29.93 -1.06
#